data_AF-A0A382LXM5-F1
#
_entry.id   AF-A0A382LXM5-F1
#
_cell.length_a   1.000
_cell.length_b   1.000
_cell.length_c   1.000
_cell.angle_alpha   90.00
_cell.angle_beta   90.00
_cell.angle_gamma   90.00
#
_symmetry.space_group_name_H-M   'P 1'
#
loop_
_entity.id
_entity.type
_entity.pdbx_description
1 polymer ?
#
loop_
_entity_poly.entity_id
_entity_poly.type
_entity_poly.pdbx_seq_one_letter_code
_entity_poly.pdbx_strand_id
1 'polypeptide(L)' 'MSIKLVMLKSGEDIIADVKEIKSNEDVIGYYFDFPLVVKMYQPEKPTLLTEDGSNKEYS' A
#
# COMPACT_ATOMS: atom_id res chain seq x y z
N MET A 1 -12.32 6.86 8.82
CA MET A 1 -11.16 5.96 8.82
C MET A 1 -11.17 5.21 7.50
N SER A 2 -10.24 5.56 6.61
CA SER A 2 -10.02 4.92 5.31
C SER A 2 -8.54 4.59 5.20
N ILE A 3 -8.18 3.36 5.59
CA ILE A 3 -6.81 2.88 5.45
C ILE A 3 -6.54 2.66 3.96
N LYS A 4 -5.56 3.38 3.41
CA LYS A 4 -5.16 3.27 2.00
C LYS A 4 -3.65 3.05 1.90
N LEU A 5 -3.25 2.32 0.87
CA LEU A 5 -1.88 2.28 0.38
C LEU A 5 -1.73 3.34 -0.71
N VAL A 6 -0.77 4.24 -0.56
CA VAL A 6 -0.55 5.39 -1.44
C VAL A 6 0.90 5.40 -1.91
N MET A 7 1.10 5.44 -3.22
CA MET A 7 2.42 5.63 -3.83
C MET A 7 2.70 7.13 -3.97
N LEU A 8 3.77 7.61 -3.35
CA LEU A 8 4.25 8.98 -3.52
C LEU A 8 4.98 9.16 -4.85
N LYS A 9 5.06 10.41 -5.34
CA LYS A 9 5.84 10.74 -6.54
C LYS A 9 7.35 10.46 -6.38
N SER A 10 7.85 10.35 -5.15
CA SER A 10 9.22 9.91 -4.86
C SER A 10 9.43 8.42 -5.14
N GLY A 11 8.36 7.64 -5.34
CA GLY A 11 8.40 6.18 -5.50
C GLY A 11 8.25 5.40 -4.19
N GLU A 12 8.05 6.09 -3.07
CA GLU A 12 7.81 5.45 -1.77
C GLU A 12 6.34 5.05 -1.60
N ASP A 13 6.10 3.87 -1.04
CA ASP A 13 4.77 3.40 -0.66
C ASP A 13 4.48 3.74 0.80
N ILE A 14 3.31 4.34 1.06
CA ILE A 14 2.84 4.71 2.40
C ILE A 14 1.49 4.05 2.68
N ILE A 15 1.36 3.44 3.86
CA ILE A 15 0.06 3.05 4.42
C ILE A 15 -0.36 4.03 5.50
N ALA A 16 -1.57 4.56 5.42
CA ALA A 16 -2.09 5.54 6.38
C ALA A 16 -3.63 5.55 6.39
N ASP A 17 -4.23 6.18 7.41
CA ASP A 17 -5.63 6.62 7.34
C ASP A 17 -5.71 7.92 6.54
N VAL A 18 -6.28 7.85 5.34
CA VAL A 18 -6.26 8.96 4.38
C VAL A 18 -7.62 9.66 4.35
N LYS A 19 -7.58 10.98 4.48
CA LYS A 19 -8.74 11.87 4.31
C LYS A 19 -8.52 12.80 3.12
N GLU A 20 -9.50 12.86 2.23
CA GLU A 20 -9.52 13.84 1.14
C GLU A 20 -9.88 15.22 1.68
N ILE A 21 -9.09 16.22 1.32
CA ILE A 21 -9.41 17.63 1.53
C ILE A 21 -10.03 18.13 0.23
N LYS A 22 -11.30 18.52 0.30
CA LYS A 22 -12.06 19.04 -0.84
C LYS A 22 -12.29 20.53 -0.68
N SER A 23 -12.16 21.26 -1.78
CA SER A 23 -12.64 22.64 -1.89
C SER A 23 -13.73 22.65 -2.97
N ASN A 24 -14.96 22.95 -2.58
CA ASN A 24 -16.15 22.68 -3.40
C ASN A 24 -16.21 21.19 -3.78
N GLU A 25 -16.12 20.85 -5.07
CA GLU A 25 -16.14 19.48 -5.57
C GLU A 25 -14.75 18.92 -5.89
N ASP A 26 -13.72 19.77 -5.91
CA ASP A 26 -12.37 19.38 -6.30
C ASP A 26 -11.56 18.87 -5.10
N VAL A 27 -10.86 17.75 -5.30
CA VAL A 27 -9.88 17.23 -4.33
C VAL A 27 -8.60 18.05 -4.46
N ILE A 28 -8.32 18.86 -3.45
CA ILE A 28 -7.15 19.74 -3.41
C ILE A 28 -5.99 19.16 -2.60
N GLY A 29 -6.24 18.09 -1.83
CA GLY A 29 -5.19 17.46 -1.04
C GLY A 29 -5.63 16.20 -0.32
N TYR A 30 -4.66 15.54 0.30
CA TYR A 30 -4.86 14.37 1.14
C TYR A 30 -4.18 14.60 2.47
N TYR A 31 -4.89 14.33 3.56
CA TYR A 31 -4.36 14.32 4.90
C TYR A 31 -4.10 12.86 5.31
N PHE A 32 -2.86 12.58 5.70
CA PHE A 32 -2.40 11.26 6.14
C PHE A 32 -2.31 11.24 7.66
N ASP A 33 -3.14 10.41 8.29
CA ASP A 33 -3.08 10.18 9.73
C ASP A 33 -2.32 8.87 10.00
N PHE A 34 -1.37 8.92 10.95
CA PHE A 34 -0.44 7.83 11.28
C PHE A 34 0.25 7.16 10.06
N PRO A 35 1.00 7.92 9.23
CA PRO A 35 1.64 7.35 8.05
C PRO A 35 2.80 6.41 8.40
N LEU A 36 2.84 5.26 7.73
CA LEU A 36 3.92 4.28 7.82
C LEU A 36 4.48 4.00 6.42
N VAL A 37 5.81 4.00 6.31
CA VAL A 37 6.49 3.63 5.06
C VAL A 37 6.46 2.12 4.91
N VAL A 38 5.99 1.64 3.76
CA VAL A 38 5.94 0.22 3.41
C VAL A 38 7.09 -0.09 2.46
N LYS A 39 7.79 -1.19 2.74
CA LYS A 39 8.72 -1.79 1.78
C LYS A 39 8.14 -3.12 1.34
N MET A 40 7.69 -3.19 0.09
CA MET A 40 7.23 -4.44 -0.50
C MET A 40 8.43 -5.37 -0.67
N TYR A 41 8.40 -6.52 0.01
CA TYR A 41 9.37 -7.58 -0.23
C TYR A 41 8.93 -8.37 -1.47
N GLN A 42 9.62 -8.15 -2.58
CA GLN A 42 9.47 -8.98 -3.79
C GLN A 42 10.65 -9.96 -3.83
N PRO A 43 10.44 -11.24 -3.46
CA PRO A 43 11.44 -12.27 -3.71
C PRO A 43 11.63 -12.47 -5.22
N GLU A 44 12.85 -12.80 -5.67
CA GLU A 44 13.15 -13.05 -7.09
C GLU A 44 12.27 -14.17 -7.69
N LYS A 45 11.84 -15.12 -6.85
CA LYS A 45 10.90 -16.17 -7.22
C LYS A 45 9.59 -15.99 -6.47
N PRO A 46 8.44 -15.95 -7.17
CA PRO A 46 7.16 -15.88 -6.50
C PRO A 46 6.91 -17.14 -5.66
N THR A 47 6.39 -16.94 -4.45
CA THR A 47 5.98 -18.03 -3.56
C THR A 47 4.60 -18.51 -3.98
N LEU A 48 4.48 -19.81 -4.26
CA LEU A 48 3.20 -20.48 -4.45
C LEU A 48 2.58 -20.72 -3.07
N LEU A 49 1.44 -20.09 -2.83
CA LEU A 49 0.59 -20.34 -1.66
C LEU A 49 -0.33 -21.52 -1.98
N THR A 50 -0.14 -22.64 -1.29
CA THR A 50 -0.97 -23.84 -1.47
C THR A 50 -1.95 -24.00 -0.30
N GLU A 51 -3.11 -24.64 -0.55
CA GLU A 51 -4.18 -24.82 0.45
C GLU A 51 -3.73 -25.64 1.67
N ASP A 52 -2.77 -26.55 1.49
CA ASP A 52 -2.13 -27.34 2.53
C ASP A 52 -1.11 -26.55 3.37
N GLY A 53 -0.96 -25.23 3.12
CA GLY A 53 -0.06 -24.35 3.88
C GLY A 53 1.42 -24.56 3.58
N SER A 54 1.75 -25.30 2.53
CA SER A 54 3.12 -25.50 2.09
C SER A 54 3.60 -24.30 1.25
N ASN A 55 4.77 -23.75 1.55
CA ASN A 55 5.41 -22.75 0.69
C ASN A 55 6.20 -23.49 -0.39
N LYS A 56 5.77 -23.38 -1.65
CA LYS A 56 6.52 -23.91 -2.81
C LYS A 56 7.08 -22.75 -3.63
N GLU A 57 8.26 -22.94 -4.23
CA GLU A 57 8.78 -21.99 -5.22
C GLU A 57 8.10 -22.23 -6.57
N TYR A 58 7.69 -21.17 -7.25
CA TYR A 58 7.28 -21.28 -8.66
C TYR A 58 8.49 -21.72 -9.50
N SER A 59 8.37 -22.88 -10.16
CA SER A 59 9.40 -23.48 -11.02
C SER A 59 9.15 -23.18 -12.48
#